data_AF-A0A0G2R9Y1-F1
#
_entry.id   AF-A0A0G2R9Y1-F1
#
_cell.length_a   1.000
_cell.length_b   1.000
_cell.length_c   1.000
_cell.angle_alpha   90.00
_cell.angle_beta   90.00
_cell.angle_gamma   90.00
#
_symmetry.space_group_name_H-M   'P 1'
#
loop_
_entity.id
_entity.type
_entity.pdbx_description
1 polymer ?
#
loop_
_entity_poly.entity_id
_entity_poly.type
_entity_poly.pdbx_seq_one_letter_code
_entity_poly.pdbx_strand_id
1 'polypeptide(L)'
;HVLAQDCTDEFKFMVRTKNANEKDEHRDIIVELGDFTIDLRKESGKSTILVNGIEISKLPYEPSEDMKLEEQDGKIVLLAPHFGIEKVTHDGMTTEVLATNFMRGKICGLCGRFDDETKQEFRRPDGSTAKDADSFGHSWILAEEACSGACKLQRTLVKTEKPEYEESKCYSTHPVLQCAEGCTATSTTPVPTGFHCL
;
A
#
# COMPACT_ATOMS: atom_id res chain seq x y z
N HIS A 1 3.41 -1.87 -0.22
CA HIS A 1 1.98 -2.18 -0.07
C HIS A 1 1.18 -0.91 0.16
N VAL A 2 -0.04 -0.82 -0.35
CA VAL A 2 -0.99 0.24 0.02
C VAL A 2 -1.63 -0.12 1.36
N LEU A 3 -1.45 0.74 2.37
CA LEU A 3 -2.07 0.56 3.68
C LEU A 3 -3.51 1.08 3.66
N ALA A 4 -3.69 2.31 3.21
CA ALA A 4 -4.99 2.96 3.06
C ALA A 4 -4.91 4.02 1.96
N GLN A 5 -5.94 4.14 1.14
CA GLN A 5 -6.05 5.20 0.14
C GLN A 5 -7.51 5.61 -0.04
N ASP A 6 -7.73 6.80 -0.59
CA ASP A 6 -9.03 7.21 -1.09
C ASP A 6 -9.38 6.42 -2.36
N CYS A 7 -10.55 5.80 -2.37
CA CYS A 7 -11.03 4.97 -3.48
C CYS A 7 -12.32 5.52 -4.11
N THR A 8 -12.51 6.83 -3.97
CA THR A 8 -13.50 7.61 -4.71
C THR A 8 -12.89 8.21 -5.98
N ASP A 9 -13.74 8.82 -6.81
CA ASP A 9 -13.29 9.50 -8.03
C ASP A 9 -12.48 10.78 -7.75
N GLU A 10 -12.63 11.35 -6.55
CA GLU A 10 -11.87 12.51 -6.09
C GLU A 10 -10.73 12.07 -5.15
N PHE A 11 -9.68 11.48 -5.71
CA PHE A 11 -8.55 10.98 -4.93
C PHE A 11 -7.93 12.05 -4.01
N LYS A 12 -8.03 11.86 -2.68
CA LYS A 12 -7.44 12.80 -1.69
C LYS A 12 -6.13 12.34 -1.08
N PHE A 13 -5.95 11.04 -0.86
CA PHE A 13 -4.73 10.52 -0.22
C PHE A 13 -4.38 9.08 -0.56
N MET A 14 -3.11 8.74 -0.40
CA MET A 14 -2.64 7.36 -0.27
C MET A 14 -1.54 7.26 0.80
N VAL A 15 -1.66 6.27 1.67
CA VAL A 15 -0.63 5.84 2.62
C VAL A 15 -0.12 4.48 2.17
N ARG A 16 1.17 4.40 1.85
CA ARG A 16 1.82 3.17 1.41
C ARG A 16 3.10 2.93 2.19
N THR A 17 3.45 1.66 2.32
CA THR A 17 4.72 1.25 2.91
C THR A 17 5.65 0.66 1.85
N LYS A 18 6.94 0.97 1.99
CA LYS A 18 8.04 0.37 1.27
C LYS A 18 8.97 -0.30 2.29
N ASN A 19 9.49 -1.48 1.96
CA ASN A 19 10.56 -2.07 2.76
C ASN A 19 11.83 -1.23 2.52
N ALA A 20 12.46 -0.74 3.60
CA ALA A 20 13.70 0.02 3.50
C ALA A 20 14.84 -0.85 2.92
N ASN A 21 14.91 -2.13 3.33
CA ASN A 21 15.74 -3.21 2.76
C ASN A 21 15.17 -4.59 3.16
N GLU A 22 15.50 -5.67 2.43
CA GLU A 22 15.06 -7.06 2.77
C GLU A 22 15.56 -7.56 4.13
N LYS A 23 16.61 -6.95 4.67
CA LYS A 23 17.21 -7.29 5.98
C LYS A 23 16.76 -6.38 7.11
N ASP A 24 15.98 -5.35 6.80
CA ASP A 24 15.60 -4.34 7.78
C ASP A 24 14.16 -4.58 8.25
N GLU A 25 13.97 -4.60 9.55
CA GLU A 25 12.63 -4.70 10.17
C GLU A 25 11.88 -3.37 10.06
N HIS A 26 12.59 -2.27 9.75
CA HIS A 26 11.99 -0.96 9.58
C HIS A 26 11.16 -0.84 8.29
N ARG A 27 10.16 0.04 8.35
CA ARG A 27 9.22 0.31 7.26
C ARG A 27 9.21 1.79 6.95
N ASP A 28 9.53 2.13 5.70
CA ASP A 28 9.32 3.49 5.21
C ASP A 28 7.83 3.67 4.93
N ILE A 29 7.27 4.78 5.40
CA ILE A 29 5.90 5.19 5.12
C ILE A 29 5.93 6.37 4.17
N ILE A 30 5.20 6.24 3.07
CA ILE A 30 5.04 7.29 2.07
C ILE A 30 3.58 7.69 2.07
N VAL A 31 3.32 8.98 2.25
CA VAL A 31 1.98 9.57 2.27
C VAL A 31 1.88 10.56 1.11
N GLU A 32 0.92 10.34 0.22
CA GLU A 32 0.61 11.20 -0.92
C GLU A 32 -0.67 11.98 -0.57
N LEU A 33 -0.62 13.32 -0.59
CA LEU A 33 -1.70 14.25 -0.23
C LEU A 33 -1.77 15.40 -1.24
N GLY A 34 -2.66 15.30 -2.22
CA GLY A 34 -2.69 16.27 -3.33
C GLY A 34 -1.32 16.39 -4.00
N ASP A 35 -0.71 17.57 -3.93
CA ASP A 35 0.63 17.86 -4.49
C ASP A 35 1.79 17.55 -3.53
N PHE A 36 1.51 17.05 -2.32
CA PHE A 36 2.53 16.69 -1.34
C PHE A 36 2.84 15.20 -1.37
N THR A 37 4.13 14.87 -1.38
CA THR A 37 4.65 13.55 -1.07
C THR A 37 5.47 13.64 0.21
N ILE A 38 5.07 12.88 1.22
CA ILE A 38 5.70 12.88 2.55
C ILE A 38 6.32 11.50 2.80
N ASP A 39 7.64 11.45 2.94
CA ASP A 39 8.36 10.26 3.39
C ASP A 39 8.59 10.34 4.91
N LEU A 40 8.08 9.36 5.65
CA LEU A 40 8.33 9.18 7.07
C LEU A 40 9.23 7.96 7.25
N ARG A 41 10.45 8.18 7.76
CA ARG A 41 11.42 7.12 8.01
C ARG A 41 11.92 7.24 9.45
N LYS A 42 12.00 6.12 10.15
CA LYS A 42 12.60 6.08 11.48
C LYS A 42 13.48 4.84 11.61
N GLU A 43 14.77 5.09 11.80
CA GLU A 43 15.79 4.06 11.86
C GLU A 43 16.65 4.29 13.11
N SER A 44 16.84 3.25 13.93
CA SER A 44 17.67 3.33 15.15
C SER A 44 17.36 4.55 16.03
N GLY A 45 16.08 4.93 16.14
CA GLY A 45 15.62 6.08 16.92
C GLY A 45 15.69 7.45 16.21
N LYS A 46 16.38 7.54 15.07
CA LYS A 46 16.48 8.78 14.27
C LYS A 46 15.30 8.91 13.32
N SER A 47 14.51 9.97 13.49
CA SER A 47 13.46 10.36 12.56
C SER A 47 14.05 11.11 11.35
N THR A 48 13.66 10.72 10.13
CA THR A 48 13.96 11.43 8.88
C THR A 48 12.64 11.67 8.15
N ILE A 49 12.31 12.93 7.90
CA ILE A 49 11.07 13.33 7.22
C ILE A 49 11.44 14.09 5.95
N LEU A 50 10.91 13.65 4.81
CA LEU A 50 11.04 14.38 3.56
C LEU A 50 9.66 14.87 3.12
N VAL A 51 9.57 16.13 2.70
CA VAL A 51 8.38 16.68 2.05
C VAL A 51 8.78 17.11 0.65
N ASN A 52 8.18 16.51 -0.36
CA ASN A 52 8.52 16.69 -1.77
C ASN A 52 10.02 16.48 -2.06
N GLY A 53 10.61 15.48 -1.40
CA GLY A 53 12.03 15.14 -1.51
C GLY A 53 12.99 16.05 -0.73
N ILE A 54 12.49 17.06 -0.01
CA ILE A 54 13.29 17.97 0.82
C ILE A 54 13.23 17.49 2.28
N GLU A 55 14.40 17.23 2.87
CA GLU A 55 14.49 16.84 4.28
C GLU A 55 14.13 17.99 5.22
N ILE A 56 13.23 17.72 6.16
CA ILE A 56 12.74 18.68 7.15
C ILE A 56 13.56 18.56 8.42
N SER A 57 14.29 19.62 8.74
CA SER A 57 15.25 19.64 9.87
C SER A 57 14.68 20.14 11.19
N LYS A 58 13.47 20.70 11.20
CA LYS A 58 12.83 21.28 12.39
C LYS A 58 11.35 20.91 12.45
N LEU A 59 10.91 20.48 13.64
CA LEU A 59 9.52 20.19 13.96
C LEU A 59 9.04 21.07 15.13
N PRO A 60 7.75 21.42 15.20
CA PRO A 60 6.72 21.12 14.21
C PRO A 60 6.95 21.85 12.88
N TYR A 61 6.46 21.26 11.79
CA TYR A 61 6.54 21.80 10.43
C TYR A 61 5.15 21.86 9.82
N GLU A 62 4.75 23.04 9.35
CA GLU A 62 3.43 23.33 8.81
C GLU A 62 3.57 23.84 7.36
N PRO A 63 3.58 22.94 6.37
CA PRO A 63 3.70 23.32 4.96
C PRO A 63 2.44 23.98 4.39
N SER A 64 1.29 23.84 5.06
CA SER A 64 0.03 24.51 4.73
C SER A 64 -0.86 24.57 5.97
N GLU A 65 -1.95 25.35 5.93
CA GLU A 65 -2.92 25.41 7.04
C GLU A 65 -3.59 24.04 7.34
N ASP A 66 -3.63 23.17 6.34
CA ASP A 66 -4.29 21.86 6.42
C ASP A 66 -3.32 20.69 6.70
N MET A 67 -2.03 20.97 6.94
CA MET A 67 -1.02 19.93 7.16
C MET A 67 -0.01 20.31 8.22
N LYS A 68 0.20 19.43 9.19
CA LYS A 68 1.19 19.59 10.25
C LYS A 68 1.98 18.29 10.48
N LEU A 69 3.29 18.43 10.59
CA LEU A 69 4.23 17.37 10.97
C LEU A 69 4.82 17.70 12.34
N GLU A 70 4.87 16.72 13.23
CA GLU A 70 5.46 16.86 14.56
C GLU A 70 6.06 15.53 15.04
N GLU A 71 6.83 15.60 16.14
CA GLU A 71 7.31 14.42 16.85
C GLU A 71 6.70 14.40 18.26
N GLN A 72 6.05 13.29 18.60
CA GLN A 72 5.41 13.10 19.90
C GLN A 72 5.75 11.72 20.44
N ASP A 73 6.28 11.65 21.67
CA ASP A 73 6.64 10.40 22.33
C ASP A 73 7.55 9.49 21.49
N GLY A 74 8.48 10.10 20.74
CA GLY A 74 9.40 9.41 19.84
C GLY A 74 8.77 8.91 18.54
N LYS A 75 7.51 9.25 18.25
CA LYS A 75 6.81 8.90 17.01
C LYS A 75 6.70 10.12 16.10
N ILE A 76 6.84 9.88 14.80
CA ILE A 76 6.52 10.88 13.79
C ILE A 76 4.99 10.94 13.67
N VAL A 77 4.44 12.15 13.70
CA VAL A 77 3.00 12.41 13.61
C VAL A 77 2.72 13.35 12.43
N LEU A 78 1.81 12.94 11.55
CA LEU A 78 1.27 13.75 10.46
C LEU A 78 -0.22 13.98 10.71
N LEU A 79 -0.65 15.24 10.70
CA LEU A 79 -2.05 15.66 10.77
C LEU A 79 -2.42 16.29 9.42
N ALA A 80 -3.49 15.79 8.78
CA ALA A 80 -3.94 16.29 7.48
C ALA A 80 -5.48 16.13 7.29
N PRO A 81 -6.30 16.66 8.22
CA PRO A 81 -7.73 16.32 8.29
C PRO A 81 -8.52 16.73 7.04
N HIS A 82 -8.16 17.84 6.39
CA HIS A 82 -8.81 18.28 5.15
C HIS A 82 -8.63 17.27 4.01
N PHE A 83 -7.50 16.57 3.99
CA PHE A 83 -7.20 15.50 3.02
C PHE A 83 -7.86 14.17 3.38
N GLY A 84 -8.55 14.08 4.52
CA GLY A 84 -9.20 12.84 4.97
C GLY A 84 -8.42 12.04 6.00
N ILE A 85 -7.22 12.48 6.38
CA ILE A 85 -6.37 11.86 7.40
C ILE A 85 -6.42 12.68 8.68
N GLU A 86 -7.09 12.18 9.71
CA GLU A 86 -7.05 12.80 11.03
C GLU A 86 -5.62 12.77 11.59
N LYS A 87 -4.96 11.60 11.51
CA LYS A 87 -3.61 11.39 12.02
C LYS A 87 -2.93 10.17 11.41
N VAL A 88 -1.65 10.28 11.04
CA VAL A 88 -0.75 9.14 10.87
C VAL A 88 0.31 9.17 11.96
N THR A 89 0.52 8.06 12.66
CA THR A 89 1.63 7.90 13.62
C THR A 89 2.57 6.81 13.13
N HIS A 90 3.88 7.04 13.24
CA HIS A 90 4.89 6.08 12.83
C HIS A 90 6.09 6.06 13.78
N ASP A 91 6.49 4.87 14.23
CA ASP A 91 7.60 4.67 15.17
C ASP A 91 8.80 3.88 14.57
N GLY A 92 8.81 3.68 13.26
CA GLY A 92 9.82 2.88 12.56
C GLY A 92 9.40 1.44 12.31
N MET A 93 8.47 0.91 13.10
CA MET A 93 7.99 -0.48 13.00
C MET A 93 6.48 -0.54 12.77
N THR A 94 5.73 0.18 13.61
CA THR A 94 4.28 0.26 13.57
C THR A 94 3.83 1.57 12.93
N THR A 95 2.70 1.50 12.24
CA THR A 95 2.05 2.66 11.63
C THR A 95 0.57 2.60 11.90
N GLU A 96 0.01 3.66 12.44
CA GLU A 96 -1.44 3.79 12.63
C GLU A 96 -1.94 4.90 11.72
N VAL A 97 -3.03 4.62 10.99
CA VAL A 97 -3.70 5.59 10.12
C VAL A 97 -5.10 5.81 10.68
N LEU A 98 -5.35 7.00 11.20
CA LEU A 98 -6.67 7.44 11.62
C LEU A 98 -7.27 8.32 10.53
N ALA A 99 -8.34 7.84 9.91
CA ALA A 99 -9.09 8.58 8.92
C ALA A 99 -10.15 9.46 9.57
N THR A 100 -10.48 10.56 8.91
CA THR A 100 -11.62 11.41 9.29
C THR A 100 -12.95 10.70 9.04
N ASN A 101 -13.99 11.07 9.80
CA ASN A 101 -15.32 10.45 9.68
C ASN A 101 -15.95 10.61 8.29
N PHE A 102 -15.64 11.67 7.54
CA PHE A 102 -16.20 11.84 6.19
C PHE A 102 -15.62 10.87 5.16
N MET A 103 -14.53 10.16 5.51
CA MET A 103 -13.92 9.10 4.71
C MET A 103 -14.50 7.70 5.01
N ARG A 104 -15.48 7.59 5.91
CA ARG A 104 -16.16 6.34 6.23
C ARG A 104 -16.73 5.67 4.95
N GLY A 105 -16.33 4.42 4.70
CA GLY A 105 -16.72 3.65 3.52
C GLY A 105 -16.11 4.07 2.18
N LYS A 106 -15.21 5.07 2.18
CA LYS A 106 -14.53 5.61 0.99
C LYS A 106 -13.08 5.15 0.85
N ILE A 107 -12.53 4.57 1.92
CA ILE A 107 -11.15 4.09 1.95
C ILE A 107 -11.08 2.69 1.39
N CYS A 108 -9.94 2.32 0.80
CA CYS A 108 -9.59 0.93 0.57
C CYS A 108 -8.07 0.72 0.75
N GLY A 109 -7.66 -0.53 0.92
CA GLY A 109 -6.28 -0.90 1.27
C GLY A 109 -6.25 -2.03 2.28
N LEU A 110 -5.06 -2.32 2.81
CA LEU A 110 -4.88 -3.32 3.87
C LEU A 110 -5.60 -2.95 5.19
N CYS A 111 -5.85 -1.67 5.44
CA CYS A 111 -6.65 -1.21 6.58
C CYS A 111 -8.16 -1.34 6.37
N GLY A 112 -8.61 -1.90 5.24
CA GLY A 112 -10.03 -2.11 4.94
C GLY A 112 -10.76 -0.85 4.49
N ARG A 113 -12.09 -0.83 4.67
CA ARG A 113 -12.99 0.19 4.11
C ARG A 113 -13.44 1.28 5.08
N PHE A 114 -13.16 1.11 6.36
CA PHE A 114 -13.65 1.99 7.41
C PHE A 114 -15.17 2.18 7.34
N ASP A 115 -15.96 1.10 7.24
CA ASP A 115 -17.43 1.12 7.15
C ASP A 115 -18.14 0.35 8.28
N ASP A 116 -17.41 -0.09 9.31
CA ASP A 116 -17.85 -0.96 10.42
C ASP A 116 -18.33 -2.36 10.00
N GLU A 117 -18.06 -2.77 8.75
CA GLU A 117 -18.28 -4.14 8.28
C GLU A 117 -17.02 -4.99 8.50
N THR A 118 -17.20 -6.21 9.02
CA THR A 118 -16.11 -7.14 9.37
C THR A 118 -16.08 -8.40 8.52
N LYS A 119 -17.10 -8.64 7.69
CA LYS A 119 -17.21 -9.87 6.88
C LYS A 119 -16.41 -9.84 5.58
N GLN A 120 -16.11 -8.66 5.04
CA GLN A 120 -15.46 -8.49 3.74
C GLN A 120 -14.13 -7.74 3.85
N GLU A 121 -13.34 -8.03 4.87
CA GLU A 121 -12.08 -7.33 5.15
C GLU A 121 -11.00 -7.65 4.11
N PHE A 122 -11.01 -8.85 3.51
CA PHE A 122 -10.05 -9.25 2.49
C PHE A 122 -10.41 -8.78 1.07
N ARG A 123 -10.95 -7.56 0.95
CA ARG A 123 -11.35 -7.00 -0.35
C ARG A 123 -10.14 -6.49 -1.13
N ARG A 124 -9.97 -7.01 -2.34
CA ARG A 124 -8.88 -6.71 -3.26
C ARG A 124 -9.14 -5.41 -4.03
N PRO A 125 -8.12 -4.81 -4.67
CA PRO A 125 -8.30 -3.61 -5.48
C PRO A 125 -9.29 -3.76 -6.64
N ASP A 126 -9.43 -4.98 -7.19
CA ASP A 126 -10.39 -5.28 -8.27
C ASP A 126 -11.83 -5.47 -7.76
N GLY A 127 -12.07 -5.26 -6.47
CA GLY A 127 -13.37 -5.37 -5.82
C GLY A 127 -13.73 -6.78 -5.36
N SER A 128 -12.96 -7.81 -5.73
CA SER A 128 -13.18 -9.20 -5.31
C SER A 128 -12.68 -9.46 -3.88
N THR A 129 -13.06 -10.58 -3.26
CA THR A 129 -12.58 -10.98 -1.93
C THR A 129 -11.52 -12.07 -2.05
N ALA A 130 -10.37 -11.89 -1.42
CA ALA A 130 -9.32 -12.89 -1.36
C ALA A 130 -9.72 -14.05 -0.43
N LYS A 131 -9.16 -15.23 -0.69
CA LYS A 131 -9.47 -16.46 0.08
C LYS A 131 -8.80 -16.48 1.46
N ASP A 132 -7.67 -15.80 1.58
CA ASP A 132 -6.80 -15.81 2.75
C ASP A 132 -6.02 -14.48 2.85
N ALA A 133 -5.38 -14.28 4.00
CA ALA A 133 -4.65 -13.06 4.33
C ALA A 133 -3.42 -12.84 3.43
N ASP A 134 -2.74 -13.91 3.00
CA ASP A 134 -1.56 -13.80 2.13
C ASP A 134 -1.96 -13.30 0.74
N SER A 135 -3.02 -13.87 0.16
CA SER A 135 -3.59 -13.43 -1.11
C SER A 135 -4.12 -12.00 -1.04
N PHE A 136 -4.71 -11.63 0.10
CA PHE A 136 -5.13 -10.25 0.35
C PHE A 136 -3.93 -9.29 0.41
N GLY A 137 -2.91 -9.60 1.20
CA GLY A 137 -1.66 -8.86 1.32
C GLY A 137 -1.03 -8.58 -0.04
N HIS A 138 -0.80 -9.65 -0.81
CA HIS A 138 -0.20 -9.55 -2.14
C HIS A 138 -1.06 -8.76 -3.13
N SER A 139 -2.39 -8.76 -2.99
CA SER A 139 -3.27 -8.01 -3.87
C SER A 139 -3.06 -6.49 -3.78
N TRP A 140 -2.56 -5.98 -2.64
CA TRP A 140 -2.28 -4.57 -2.37
C TRP A 140 -0.81 -4.17 -2.57
N ILE A 141 0.00 -5.01 -3.21
CA ILE A 141 1.32 -4.61 -3.71
C ILE A 141 1.12 -3.70 -4.92
N LEU A 142 1.77 -2.54 -4.94
CA LEU A 142 1.78 -1.70 -6.13
C LEU A 142 2.61 -2.38 -7.22
N ALA A 143 2.04 -2.51 -8.42
CA ALA A 143 2.81 -2.89 -9.60
C ALA A 143 3.85 -1.79 -9.81
N GLU A 144 5.13 -2.11 -9.70
CA GLU A 144 6.20 -1.11 -9.60
C GLU A 144 6.35 -0.30 -10.90
N GLU A 145 5.55 0.76 -11.04
CA GLU A 145 5.92 1.92 -11.86
C GLU A 145 6.92 2.82 -11.10
N ALA A 146 6.97 2.70 -9.76
CA ALA A 146 7.65 3.63 -8.84
C ALA A 146 8.96 3.13 -8.22
N CYS A 147 9.51 1.97 -8.63
CA CYS A 147 10.85 1.56 -8.22
C CYS A 147 11.86 1.85 -9.32
N SER A 148 13.01 2.42 -8.94
CA SER A 148 14.08 2.87 -9.84
C SER A 148 14.88 1.72 -10.47
N GLY A 149 14.35 0.50 -10.46
CA GLY A 149 14.96 -0.69 -11.04
C GLY A 149 14.52 -0.94 -12.48
N ALA A 150 15.36 -1.62 -13.26
CA ALA A 150 15.02 -2.04 -14.62
C ALA A 150 13.90 -3.09 -14.64
N CYS A 151 13.68 -3.78 -13.52
CA CYS A 151 12.68 -4.82 -13.42
C CYS A 151 11.46 -4.36 -12.63
N LYS A 152 10.28 -4.51 -13.23
CA LYS A 152 9.00 -4.07 -12.68
C LYS A 152 8.08 -5.26 -12.42
N LEU A 153 7.08 -5.05 -11.58
CA LEU A 153 5.98 -6.00 -11.40
C LEU A 153 4.77 -5.53 -12.21
N GLN A 154 4.05 -6.47 -12.82
CA GLN A 154 2.83 -6.24 -13.57
C GLN A 154 1.74 -7.22 -13.13
N ARG A 155 0.48 -6.83 -13.28
CA ARG A 155 -0.66 -7.71 -13.03
C ARG A 155 -1.09 -8.38 -14.32
N THR A 156 -0.98 -9.70 -14.39
CA THR A 156 -1.32 -10.48 -15.59
C THR A 156 -2.12 -11.73 -15.24
N LEU A 157 -2.95 -12.19 -16.16
CA LEU A 157 -3.60 -13.49 -16.05
C LEU A 157 -2.56 -14.59 -16.34
N VAL A 158 -2.49 -15.59 -15.46
CA VAL A 158 -1.55 -16.71 -15.61
C VAL A 158 -2.29 -17.94 -16.11
N LYS A 159 -1.70 -18.63 -17.08
CA LYS A 159 -2.22 -19.90 -17.59
C LYS A 159 -1.69 -21.05 -16.73
N THR A 160 -2.54 -22.01 -16.37
CA THR A 160 -2.05 -23.23 -15.68
C THR A 160 -1.46 -24.23 -16.69
N GLU A 161 -0.42 -24.94 -16.26
CA GLU A 161 0.19 -26.05 -17.01
C GLU A 161 -0.45 -27.41 -16.71
N LYS A 162 -1.42 -27.48 -15.79
CA LYS A 162 -2.13 -28.73 -15.46
C LYS A 162 -3.45 -28.83 -16.24
N PRO A 163 -3.53 -29.60 -17.34
CA PRO A 163 -4.79 -29.93 -17.97
C PRO A 163 -5.29 -31.21 -17.29
N GLU A 164 -6.26 -31.11 -16.41
CA GLU A 164 -7.03 -32.30 -16.01
C GLU A 164 -7.96 -32.77 -17.15
N TYR A 165 -8.12 -31.91 -18.18
CA TYR A 165 -8.80 -32.19 -19.44
C TYR A 165 -7.94 -31.66 -20.60
N GLU A 166 -7.53 -32.54 -21.51
CA GLU A 166 -6.46 -32.33 -22.51
C GLU A 166 -6.69 -31.19 -23.52
N GLU A 167 -7.85 -30.52 -23.53
CA GLU A 167 -8.15 -29.44 -24.49
C GLU A 167 -8.49 -28.08 -23.86
N SER A 168 -8.72 -28.00 -22.54
CA SER A 168 -9.19 -26.76 -21.93
C SER A 168 -8.05 -25.83 -21.54
N LYS A 169 -8.14 -24.56 -21.94
CA LYS A 169 -7.18 -23.52 -21.55
C LYS A 169 -7.67 -22.85 -20.27
N CYS A 170 -7.00 -23.11 -19.15
CA CYS A 170 -7.35 -22.47 -17.88
C CYS A 170 -6.47 -21.27 -17.57
N TYR A 171 -7.10 -20.16 -17.22
CA TYR A 171 -6.47 -18.91 -16.81
C TYR A 171 -6.88 -18.56 -15.38
N SER A 172 -6.03 -17.84 -14.65
CA SER A 172 -6.38 -17.35 -13.33
C SER A 172 -7.65 -16.48 -13.41
N THR A 173 -8.52 -16.54 -12.42
CA THR A 173 -9.77 -15.75 -12.42
C THR A 173 -9.53 -14.26 -12.16
N HIS A 174 -8.38 -13.94 -11.57
CA HIS A 174 -7.93 -12.57 -11.31
C HIS A 174 -6.48 -12.42 -11.78
N PRO A 175 -6.06 -11.21 -12.19
CA PRO A 175 -4.66 -10.92 -12.44
C PRO A 175 -3.82 -11.18 -11.18
N VAL A 176 -2.69 -11.83 -11.37
CA VAL A 176 -1.69 -12.04 -10.32
C VAL A 176 -0.47 -11.19 -10.61
N LEU A 177 0.25 -10.81 -9.56
CA LEU A 177 1.46 -10.03 -9.69
C LEU A 177 2.57 -10.92 -10.25
N GLN A 178 3.18 -10.51 -11.35
CA GLN A 178 4.24 -11.20 -12.07
C GLN A 178 5.35 -10.22 -12.40
N CYS A 179 6.56 -10.72 -12.63
CA CYS A 179 7.61 -9.89 -13.19
C CYS A 179 7.23 -9.41 -14.60
N ALA A 180 7.65 -8.20 -14.94
CA ALA A 180 7.54 -7.65 -16.28
C ALA A 180 8.25 -8.55 -17.30
N GLU A 181 7.87 -8.47 -18.57
CA GLU A 181 8.57 -9.21 -19.62
C GLU A 181 10.06 -8.82 -19.64
N GLY A 182 10.94 -9.82 -19.77
CA GLY A 182 12.40 -9.62 -19.70
C GLY A 182 13.00 -9.63 -18.29
N CYS A 183 12.18 -9.82 -17.26
CA CYS A 183 12.63 -10.03 -15.89
C CYS A 183 12.60 -11.48 -15.45
N THR A 184 13.48 -11.82 -14.51
CA THR A 184 13.45 -13.09 -13.77
C THR A 184 13.24 -12.79 -12.28
N ALA A 185 12.29 -13.50 -11.66
CA ALA A 185 12.05 -13.39 -10.23
C ALA A 185 13.28 -13.86 -9.43
N THR A 186 13.72 -13.06 -8.46
CA THR A 186 14.77 -13.44 -7.50
C THR A 186 14.20 -14.28 -6.36
N SER A 187 12.94 -14.04 -6.01
CA SER A 187 12.17 -14.78 -5.01
C SER A 187 10.72 -14.86 -5.46
N THR A 188 10.03 -15.92 -5.06
CA THR A 188 8.61 -16.11 -5.36
C THR A 188 7.88 -16.58 -4.12
N THR A 189 6.63 -16.15 -3.98
CA THR A 189 5.73 -16.61 -2.93
C THR A 189 4.50 -17.22 -3.59
N PRO A 190 4.16 -18.49 -3.29
CA PRO A 190 2.94 -19.09 -3.80
C PRO A 190 1.70 -18.32 -3.31
N VAL A 191 0.79 -18.00 -4.23
CA VAL A 191 -0.48 -17.33 -3.90
C VAL A 191 -1.65 -18.18 -4.37
N PRO A 192 -2.54 -18.60 -3.46
CA PRO A 192 -3.77 -19.30 -3.84
C PRO A 192 -4.61 -18.46 -4.82
N THR A 193 -4.81 -18.97 -6.04
CA THR A 193 -5.64 -18.31 -7.06
C THR A 193 -6.62 -19.29 -7.69
N GLY A 194 -7.82 -18.81 -8.03
CA GLY A 194 -8.79 -19.59 -8.79
C GLY A 194 -8.43 -19.64 -10.27
N PHE A 195 -8.88 -20.66 -10.98
CA PHE A 195 -8.74 -20.76 -12.44
C PHE A 195 -10.10 -20.96 -13.11
N HIS A 196 -10.28 -20.36 -14.29
CA HIS A 196 -11.41 -20.56 -15.17
C HIS A 196 -10.91 -21.15 -16.49
N CYS A 197 -11.54 -22.25 -16.93
CA CYS A 197 -11.15 -23.01 -18.12
C CYS A 197 -12.14 -22.76 -19.26
N LEU A 198 -11.59 -22.49 -20.45
CA LEU A 198 -12.31 -22.36 -21.72
C LEU A 198 -12.06 -23.58 -22.61
#